data_AF-A0A2S1L8J6-F1
#
_entry.id   AF-A0A2S1L8J6-F1
#
_cell.length_a   1.000
_cell.length_b   1.000
_cell.length_c   1.000
_cell.angle_alpha   90.00
_cell.angle_beta   90.00
_cell.angle_gamma   90.00
#
_symmetry.space_group_name_H-M   'P 1'
#
loop_
_entity.id
_entity.type
_entity.pdbx_description
1 polymer ?
#
loop_
_entity_poly.entity_id
_entity_poly.type
_entity_poly.pdbx_seq_one_letter_code
_entity_poly.pdbx_strand_id
1 'polypeptide(L)'
;MEKDKWIEEVMDTANQIVEVAPADGLYFQIQQKLNAKKKVRKEVLWLAAASIVILASINIKVIYSDLQVEHEIEETALVASVSDSNQFYFR
;
A
#
# COMPACT_ATOMS: atom_id res chain seq x y z
N MET A 1 29.57 40.12 -5.97
CA MET A 1 30.38 39.42 -6.99
C MET A 1 29.60 38.34 -7.73
N GLU A 2 29.06 37.30 -7.06
CA GLU A 2 28.22 36.30 -7.77
C GLU A 2 26.80 36.80 -8.08
N LYS A 3 26.20 37.55 -7.15
CA LYS A 3 24.87 38.15 -7.34
C LYS A 3 24.82 39.15 -8.49
N ASP A 4 25.86 39.98 -8.62
CA ASP A 4 25.92 41.01 -9.65
C ASP A 4 26.07 40.38 -11.04
N LYS A 5 26.88 39.31 -11.15
CA LYS A 5 27.00 38.49 -12.36
C LYS A 5 25.68 37.80 -12.74
N TRP A 6 24.94 37.29 -11.75
CA TRP A 6 23.63 36.68 -12.01
C TRP A 6 22.61 37.71 -12.51
N ILE A 7 22.61 38.92 -11.95
CA ILE A 7 21.74 40.02 -12.41
C ILE A 7 22.09 40.39 -13.86
N GLU A 8 23.38 40.50 -14.17
CA GLU A 8 23.89 40.83 -15.50
C GLU A 8 23.52 39.73 -16.52
N GLU A 9 23.66 38.45 -16.15
CA GLU A 9 23.28 37.31 -16.98
C GLU A 9 21.77 37.25 -17.25
N VAL A 10 20.94 37.52 -16.24
CA VAL A 10 19.48 37.59 -16.39
C VAL A 10 19.06 38.78 -17.27
N MET A 11 19.70 39.95 -17.09
CA MET A 11 19.43 41.14 -17.90
C MET A 11 19.86 40.97 -19.36
N ASP A 12 21.00 40.32 -19.61
CA ASP A 12 21.45 40.00 -20.96
C ASP A 12 20.51 38.99 -21.64
N THR A 13 20.03 37.99 -20.89
CA THR A 13 19.05 37.03 -21.42
C THR A 13 17.72 37.71 -21.72
N ALA A 14 17.30 38.67 -20.89
CA ALA A 14 16.06 39.44 -21.07
C ALA A 14 16.11 40.39 -22.29
N ASN A 15 17.25 41.04 -22.53
CA ASN A 15 17.47 41.91 -23.69
C ASN A 15 17.58 41.12 -25.01
N GLN A 16 17.76 39.81 -24.94
CA GLN A 16 17.80 38.89 -26.09
C GLN A 16 16.50 38.11 -26.29
N ILE A 17 15.42 38.41 -25.55
CA ILE A 17 14.11 37.78 -25.74
C ILE A 17 13.49 38.31 -27.02
N VAL A 18 13.81 37.64 -28.12
CA VAL A 18 13.06 37.73 -29.37
C VAL A 18 11.74 37.01 -29.16
N GLU A 19 10.63 37.62 -29.59
CA GLU A 19 9.33 36.97 -29.62
C GLU A 19 9.41 35.78 -30.60
N VAL A 20 9.63 34.59 -30.05
CA VAL A 20 9.66 33.34 -30.81
C VAL A 20 8.27 32.73 -30.74
N ALA A 21 7.65 32.53 -31.91
CA ALA A 21 6.46 31.71 -31.99
C ALA A 21 6.82 30.30 -31.45
N PRO A 22 6.06 29.75 -30.49
CA PRO A 22 6.33 28.41 -29.99
C PRO A 22 6.32 27.45 -31.17
N ALA A 23 7.28 26.52 -31.20
CA ALA A 23 7.36 25.52 -32.26
C ALA A 23 6.00 24.82 -32.42
N ASP A 24 5.57 24.64 -33.68
CA ASP A 24 4.32 23.96 -33.98
C ASP A 24 4.27 22.61 -33.26
N GLY A 25 3.21 22.39 -32.49
CA GLY A 25 3.04 21.17 -31.71
C GLY A 25 3.68 21.16 -30.31
N LEU A 26 4.25 22.27 -29.82
CA LEU A 26 4.70 22.37 -28.41
C LEU A 26 3.57 22.04 -27.43
N TYR A 27 2.37 22.57 -27.68
CA TYR A 27 1.17 22.26 -26.90
C TYR A 27 0.84 20.76 -26.94
N PHE A 28 0.97 20.14 -28.12
CA PHE A 28 0.75 18.70 -28.28
C PHE A 28 1.77 17.87 -27.52
N GLN A 29 3.05 18.26 -27.51
CA GLN A 29 4.10 17.58 -26.74
C GLN A 29 3.86 17.71 -25.22
N ILE A 30 3.43 18.88 -24.76
CA ILE A 30 3.06 19.10 -23.35
C ILE A 30 1.87 18.20 -22.98
N GLN A 31 0.84 18.16 -23.82
CA GLN A 31 -0.32 17.29 -23.63
C GLN A 31 0.06 15.80 -23.62
N GLN A 32 0.96 15.37 -24.50
CA GLN A 32 1.45 13.98 -24.49
C GLN A 32 2.18 13.63 -23.20
N LYS A 33 3.05 14.53 -22.70
CA LYS A 33 3.77 14.31 -21.44
C LYS A 33 2.85 14.31 -20.22
N LEU A 34 1.84 15.18 -20.21
CA LEU A 34 0.82 15.22 -19.14
C LEU A 34 -0.08 13.98 -19.16
N ASN A 35 -0.48 13.52 -20.35
CA ASN A 35 -1.38 12.38 -20.52
C ASN A 35 -0.67 11.03 -20.57
N ALA A 36 0.67 11.01 -20.54
CA ALA A 36 1.47 9.81 -20.36
C ALA A 36 1.25 9.28 -18.93
N LYS A 37 0.09 8.66 -18.70
CA LYS A 37 -0.22 7.96 -17.46
C LYS A 37 0.88 6.94 -17.22
N LYS A 38 1.56 7.05 -16.08
CA LYS A 38 2.51 6.05 -15.61
C LYS A 38 1.75 4.74 -15.42
N LYS A 39 1.76 3.90 -16.44
CA LYS A 39 1.11 2.59 -16.42
C LYS A 39 1.89 1.73 -15.44
N VAL A 40 1.29 1.46 -14.29
CA VAL A 40 1.89 0.56 -13.30
C VAL A 40 1.99 -0.82 -13.94
N ARG A 41 3.16 -1.44 -13.82
CA ARG A 41 3.40 -2.82 -14.28
C ARG A 41 2.40 -3.77 -13.62
N LYS A 42 1.78 -4.67 -14.39
CA LYS A 42 0.72 -5.58 -13.89
C LYS A 42 1.24 -6.47 -12.77
N GLU A 43 2.52 -6.82 -12.82
CA GLU A 43 3.24 -7.61 -11.83
C GLU A 43 3.22 -6.91 -10.46
N VAL A 44 3.37 -5.58 -10.43
CA VAL A 44 3.33 -4.80 -9.19
C VAL A 44 1.91 -4.74 -8.62
N LEU A 45 0.89 -4.68 -9.49
CA LEU A 45 -0.50 -4.73 -9.08
C LEU A 45 -0.84 -6.07 -8.42
N TRP A 46 -0.39 -7.18 -9.03
CA TRP A 46 -0.59 -8.52 -8.47
C TRP A 46 0.22 -8.74 -7.19
N LEU A 47 1.43 -8.20 -7.10
CA LEU A 47 2.23 -8.26 -5.89
C LEU A 47 1.55 -7.52 -4.72
N ALA A 48 0.99 -6.34 -4.98
CA ALA A 48 0.23 -5.58 -4.00
C ALA A 48 -1.03 -6.35 -3.55
N ALA A 49 -1.77 -6.93 -4.49
CA ALA A 49 -2.95 -7.75 -4.19
C ALA A 49 -2.59 -8.98 -3.35
N ALA A 50 -1.53 -9.71 -3.71
CA ALA A 50 -1.06 -10.88 -2.97
C ALA A 50 -0.64 -10.52 -1.54
N SER A 51 0.04 -9.38 -1.35
CA SER A 51 0.43 -8.89 -0.03
C SER A 51 -0.78 -8.65 0.88
N ILE A 52 -1.84 -8.02 0.34
CA ILE A 52 -3.08 -7.78 1.10
C ILE A 52 -3.75 -9.11 1.48
N VAL A 53 -3.81 -10.06 0.55
CA VAL A 53 -4.39 -11.39 0.80
C VAL A 53 -3.62 -12.15 1.89
N ILE A 54 -2.29 -12.11 1.86
CA ILE A 54 -1.45 -12.74 2.89
C ILE A 54 -1.68 -12.08 4.25
N LEU A 55 -1.74 -10.75 4.29
CA LEU A 55 -1.99 -10.03 5.55
C LEU A 55 -3.36 -10.41 6.11
N ALA A 56 -4.40 -10.43 5.28
CA ALA A 56 -5.75 -10.82 5.70
C ALA A 56 -5.80 -12.28 6.19
N SER A 57 -5.16 -13.21 5.47
CA SER A 57 -5.17 -14.63 5.82
C SER A 57 -4.45 -14.91 7.14
N ILE A 58 -3.34 -14.22 7.42
CA ILE A 58 -2.63 -14.34 8.70
C ILE A 58 -3.54 -13.87 9.84
N ASN A 59 -4.19 -12.71 9.70
CA ASN A 59 -5.08 -12.17 10.74
C ASN A 59 -6.27 -13.10 11.00
N ILE A 60 -6.90 -13.62 9.95
CA ILE A 60 -8.00 -14.58 10.07
C ILE A 60 -7.53 -15.87 10.76
N LYS A 61 -6.34 -16.39 10.38
CA LYS A 61 -5.79 -17.60 10.97
C LYS A 61 -5.53 -17.45 12.47
N VAL A 62 -4.98 -16.32 12.90
CA VAL A 62 -4.73 -16.04 14.33
C VAL A 62 -6.04 -16.04 15.13
N ILE A 63 -7.06 -15.34 14.62
CA ILE A 63 -8.38 -15.33 15.28
C ILE A 63 -8.96 -16.74 15.35
N TYR A 64 -8.87 -17.51 14.26
CA TYR A 64 -9.43 -18.85 14.22
C TYR A 64 -8.67 -19.84 15.11
N SER A 65 -7.34 -19.73 15.23
CA SER A 65 -6.57 -20.58 16.13
C SER A 65 -6.90 -20.32 17.60
N ASP A 66 -7.12 -19.07 17.99
CA ASP A 66 -7.49 -18.73 19.37
C ASP A 66 -8.87 -19.32 19.72
N LEU A 67 -9.83 -19.25 18.80
CA LEU A 67 -11.16 -19.85 18.97
C LEU A 67 -11.13 -21.39 19.06
N GLN A 68 -10.21 -22.04 18.34
CA GLN A 68 -10.06 -23.50 18.43
C GLN A 68 -9.47 -23.93 19.77
N VAL A 69 -8.49 -23.18 20.29
CA VAL A 69 -7.90 -23.44 21.60
C VAL A 69 -8.94 -23.27 22.71
N GLU A 70 -9.77 -22.24 22.63
CA GLU A 70 -10.87 -22.01 23.59
C GLU A 70 -11.88 -23.17 23.58
N HIS A 71 -12.27 -23.65 22.39
CA HIS A 71 -13.19 -24.77 22.23
C HIS A 71 -12.62 -26.09 22.80
N GLU A 72 -11.33 -26.38 22.58
CA GLU A 72 -10.68 -27.58 23.11
C GLU A 72 -10.59 -27.56 24.65
N ILE A 73 -10.38 -26.37 25.24
CA ILE A 73 -10.38 -26.18 26.69
C ILE A 73 -11.79 -26.36 27.28
N GLU A 74 -12.84 -25.86 26.62
CA GLU A 74 -14.22 -26.07 27.06
C GLU A 74 -14.64 -27.54 26.98
N GLU A 75 -14.32 -28.25 25.89
CA GLU A 75 -14.63 -29.67 25.74
C GLU A 75 -13.95 -30.52 26.82
N THR A 76 -12.68 -30.25 27.11
CA THR A 76 -11.94 -30.96 28.17
C THR A 76 -12.48 -30.67 29.57
N ALA A 77 -12.89 -29.42 29.85
CA ALA A 77 -13.52 -29.04 31.11
C ALA A 77 -14.90 -29.69 31.29
N LEU A 78 -15.69 -29.79 30.23
CA LEU A 78 -16.99 -30.47 30.24
C LEU A 78 -16.82 -31.97 30.51
N VAL A 79 -15.89 -32.64 29.80
CA VAL A 79 -15.59 -34.06 30.02
C VAL A 79 -15.11 -34.32 31.46
N ALA A 80 -14.26 -33.44 32.00
CA ALA A 80 -13.79 -33.52 33.38
C ALA A 80 -14.96 -33.40 34.38
N SER A 81 -15.86 -32.42 34.19
CA SER A 81 -17.03 -32.24 35.08
C SER A 81 -18.02 -33.41 35.04
N VAL A 82 -18.24 -34.01 33.87
CA VAL A 82 -19.12 -35.17 33.70
C VAL A 82 -18.48 -36.42 34.35
N SER A 83 -17.18 -36.62 34.17
CA SER A 83 -16.45 -37.69 34.86
C SER A 83 -16.50 -37.51 36.38
N ASP A 84 -16.30 -36.28 36.85
CA ASP A 84 -16.31 -35.96 38.27
C ASP A 84 -17.69 -36.13 38.91
N SER A 85 -18.78 -35.83 38.19
CA SER A 85 -20.14 -36.04 38.69
C SER A 85 -20.52 -37.54 38.73
N ASN A 86 -20.08 -38.34 37.75
CA ASN A 86 -20.36 -39.77 37.74
C ASN A 86 -19.68 -40.53 38.90
N GLN A 87 -18.52 -40.08 39.38
CA GLN A 87 -17.83 -40.76 40.49
C GLN A 87 -18.55 -40.62 41.84
N PHE A 88 -19.50 -39.67 41.98
CA PHE A 88 -20.33 -39.51 43.18
C PHE A 88 -21.56 -40.44 43.20
N TYR A 89 -22.02 -40.93 42.04
CA TYR A 89 -23.21 -41.80 41.96
C TYR A 89 -22.89 -43.30 42.13
N PHE A 90 -21.62 -43.70 41.99
CA PHE A 90 -21.17 -45.09 42.12
C PHE A 90 -20.38 -45.38 43.41
N ARG A 91 -20.54 -44.55 44.45
CA ARG A 91 -19.90 -44.75 45.76
C ARG A 91 -20.91 -45.14 46.83
#